data_AF-A0ABD5RKG3-F1
#
_entry.id   AF-A0ABD5RKG3-F1
#
_cell.length_a   1.000
_cell.length_b   1.000
_cell.length_c   1.000
_cell.angle_alpha   90.00
_cell.angle_beta   90.00
_cell.angle_gamma   90.00
#
_symmetry.space_group_name_H-M   'P 1'
#
loop_
_entity.id
_entity.type
_entity.pdbx_description
1 polymer ?
#
loop_
_entity_poly.entity_id
_entity_poly.type
_entity_poly.pdbx_seq_one_letter_code
_entity_poly.pdbx_strand_id
1 'polypeptide(L)' 'MRYRAIIADGDIQCDDYERTENGIDCFRGDGEFVAFVPYGSLVALLDEETLTHEDRSIV' A
#
# COMPACT_ATOMS: atom_id res chain seq x y z
N MET A 1 -8.74 7.91 -1.03
CA MET A 1 -8.21 7.10 0.09
C MET A 1 -6.70 7.17 -0.02
N ARG A 2 -5.94 7.00 1.06
CA ARG A 2 -4.48 7.13 1.00
C ARG A 2 -3.87 5.86 1.57
N TYR A 3 -3.00 5.25 0.79
CA TYR A 3 -2.36 3.98 1.07
C TYR A 3 -0.87 4.17 1.32
N ARG A 4 -0.31 3.28 2.14
CA ARG A 4 1.14 3.17 2.34
C ARG A 4 1.61 1.75 2.09
N ALA A 5 2.41 1.58 1.05
CA ALA A 5 3.15 0.35 0.83
C ALA A 5 4.43 0.37 1.68
N ILE A 6 4.50 -0.49 2.68
CA ILE A 6 5.65 -0.66 3.55
C ILE A 6 6.60 -1.65 2.89
N ILE A 7 7.85 -1.23 2.69
CA ILE A 7 8.93 -2.02 2.14
C ILE A 7 10.11 -2.05 3.11
N ALA A 8 11.05 -2.98 2.90
CA ALA A 8 12.23 -3.08 3.77
C ALA A 8 13.06 -1.77 3.84
N ASP A 9 13.01 -0.98 2.77
CA ASP A 9 13.79 0.26 2.62
C ASP A 9 13.03 1.53 3.07
N GLY A 10 11.75 1.42 3.46
CA GLY A 10 10.91 2.58 3.83
C GLY A 10 9.42 2.39 3.55
N ASP A 11 8.70 3.48 3.31
CA ASP A 11 7.30 3.48 2.90
C ASP A 11 7.06 4.31 1.63
N ILE A 12 6.13 3.84 0.81
CA ILE A 12 5.66 4.53 -0.40
C ILE A 12 4.21 4.94 -0.16
N GLN A 13 3.94 6.24 -0.20
CA GLN A 13 2.59 6.79 -0.16
C GLN A 13 1.97 6.85 -1.55
N CYS A 14 0.76 6.34 -1.68
CA CYS A 14 -0.05 6.40 -2.88
C CYS A 14 -1.52 6.64 -2.55
N ASP A 15 -2.30 7.11 -3.52
CA ASP A 15 -3.74 7.31 -3.37
C ASP A 15 -4.53 6.13 -3.94
N ASP A 16 -3.92 5.35 -4.83
CA ASP A 16 -4.49 4.13 -5.41
C ASP A 16 -3.39 3.07 -5.66
N TYR A 17 -3.79 1.81 -5.80
CA TYR A 17 -2.87 0.74 -6.15
C TYR A 17 -3.55 -0.36 -6.98
N GLU A 18 -2.82 -0.89 -7.96
CA GLU A 18 -3.24 -2.05 -8.74
C GLU A 18 -2.40 -3.27 -8.39
N ARG A 19 -3.05 -4.41 -8.22
CA ARG A 19 -2.35 -5.69 -8.02
C ARG A 19 -1.98 -6.29 -9.35
N THR A 20 -0.70 -6.60 -9.51
CA THR A 20 -0.17 -7.32 -10.66
C THR A 20 0.26 -8.73 -10.25
N GLU A 21 0.73 -9.50 -11.22
CA GLU A 21 1.25 -10.86 -10.98
C GLU A 21 2.48 -10.87 -10.07
N ASN A 22 3.27 -9.78 -10.07
CA ASN A 22 4.58 -9.73 -9.41
C ASN A 22 4.66 -8.73 -8.25
N GLY A 23 3.62 -7.93 -8.04
CA GLY A 23 3.62 -6.90 -7.01
C GLY A 23 2.40 -5.99 -7.08
N ILE A 24 2.60 -4.75 -6.68
CA ILE A 24 1.61 -3.69 -6.79
C ILE A 24 2.18 -2.49 -7.54
N ASP A 25 1.36 -1.86 -8.36
CA ASP A 25 1.63 -0.56 -8.97
C ASP A 25 0.92 0.51 -8.13
N CYS A 26 1.66 1.54 -7.73
CA CYS A 26 1.18 2.62 -6.89
C CYS A 26 0.90 3.87 -7.72
N PHE A 27 -0.25 4.49 -7.50
CA PHE A 27 -0.70 5.68 -8.25
C PHE A 27 -1.07 6.84 -7.32
N ARG A 28 -0.99 8.07 -7.82
CA ARG A 28 -1.55 9.27 -7.18
C ARG A 28 -3.01 9.50 -7.57
N GLY A 29 -3.66 10.42 -6.87
CA GLY A 29 -5.09 10.73 -7.06
C GLY A 29 -5.47 11.23 -8.46
N ASP A 30 -4.51 11.65 -9.28
CA ASP A 30 -4.68 12.02 -10.68
C ASP A 30 -4.40 10.88 -11.67
N GLY A 31 -4.08 9.68 -11.17
CA GLY A 31 -3.72 8.51 -11.96
C GLY A 31 -2.24 8.46 -12.37
N GLU A 32 -1.40 9.39 -11.91
CA GLU A 32 0.04 9.34 -12.13
C GLU A 32 0.66 8.12 -11.43
N PHE A 33 1.42 7.33 -12.20
CA PHE A 33 2.21 6.22 -11.67
C PHE A 33 3.36 6.75 -10.82
N VAL A 34 3.44 6.27 -9.57
CA VAL A 34 4.44 6.67 -8.59
C VAL A 34 5.59 5.66 -8.54
N ALA A 35 5.25 4.38 -8.36
CA ALA A 35 6.22 3.32 -8.14
C ALA A 35 5.61 1.93 -8.33
N PHE A 36 6.46 0.97 -8.68
CA PHE A 36 6.15 -0.45 -8.62
C PHE A 36 6.81 -1.06 -7.38
N VAL A 37 6.06 -1.87 -6.63
CA VAL A 37 6.53 -2.57 -5.44
C VAL A 37 6.37 -4.07 -5.61
N PRO A 38 7.47 -4.84 -5.74
CA PRO A 38 7.39 -6.29 -5.90
C PRO A 38 6.95 -6.96 -4.59
N TYR A 39 6.20 -8.06 -4.67
CA TYR A 39 5.74 -8.80 -3.48
C TYR A 39 6.89 -9.31 -2.61
N GLY A 40 8.05 -9.60 -3.20
CA GLY A 40 9.25 -10.00 -2.45
C GLY A 40 9.81 -8.90 -1.55
N SER A 41 9.46 -7.62 -1.81
CA SER A 41 9.89 -6.47 -1.01
C SER A 41 8.74 -5.83 -0.24
N LEU A 42 7.49 -6.14 -0.58
CA LEU A 42 6.29 -5.63 0.08
C LEU A 42 6.10 -6.33 1.44
N VAL A 43 6.24 -5.57 2.52
CA VAL A 43 6.05 -6.04 3.89
C VAL A 43 4.58 -5.94 4.28
N ALA A 44 3.94 -4.81 3.99
CA ALA A 44 2.55 -4.56 4.29
C ALA A 44 1.98 -3.47 3.37
N LEU A 45 0.66 -3.48 3.17
CA LEU A 45 -0.06 -2.38 2.53
C LEU A 45 -1.10 -1.86 3.52
N LEU A 46 -0.91 -0.63 3.97
CA LEU A 46 -1.75 0.01 4.96
C LEU A 46 -2.70 0.98 4.26
N ASP A 47 -3.97 0.92 4.63
CA ASP A 47 -4.94 1.94 4.29
C ASP A 47 -5.01 2.94 5.46
N GLU A 48 -4.76 4.22 5.19
CA GLU A 48 -4.75 5.25 6.22
C GLU A 48 -6.13 5.47 6.85
N GLU A 49 -7.22 5.02 6.21
CA GLU A 49 -8.58 5.05 6.77
C GLU A 49 -8.83 3.89 7.75
N THR A 50 -8.30 2.70 7.43
CA THR A 50 -8.46 1.45 8.19
C THR A 50 -7.68 1.46 9.52
N LEU A 51 -6.68 2.32 9.68
CA LEU A 51 -6.00 2.55 10.97
C LEU A 51 -6.92 3.13 12.05
N THR A 52 -8.14 3.58 11.71
CA THR A 52 -9.15 4.04 12.67
C THR A 52 -10.15 2.95 13.09
N HIS A 53 -10.14 1.78 12.44
CA HIS A 53 -10.92 0.63 12.89
C HIS A 53 -9.97 -0.34 13.58
N GLU A 54 -9.83 -0.19 14.90
CA GLU A 54 -9.32 -1.24 15.77
C GLU A 54 -10.15 -2.52 15.53
N ASP A 55 -9.73 -3.38 14.60
CA ASP A 55 -10.13 -4.79 14.66
C ASP A 55 -9.28 -5.45 15.77
N ARG A 56 -9.66 -5.15 17.01
CA ARG A 56 -9.33 -6.00 18.16
C ARG A 56 -10.07 -7.32 17.97
N SER A 57 -9.50 -8.22 17.18
CA SER A 57 -9.85 -9.64 17.28
C SER A 57 -8.69 -10.36 17.96
N ILE A 58 -8.63 -10.18 19.29
CA ILE A 58 -7.89 -11.10 20.16
C ILE A 58 -8.88 -12.19 20.54
N VAL A 59 -8.49 -13.42 20.18
CA VAL A 59 -9.14 -14.71 20.45
C VAL A 59 -9.58 -14.94 21.90
#